data_AF-A0A3D0PZ85-F1
#
_entry.id   AF-A0A3D0PZ85-F1
#
_cell.length_a   1.000
_cell.length_b   1.000
_cell.length_c   1.000
_cell.angle_alpha   90.00
_cell.angle_beta   90.00
_cell.angle_gamma   90.00
#
_symmetry.space_group_name_H-M   'P 1'
#
loop_
_entity.id
_entity.type
_entity.pdbx_description
1 polymer ?
#
loop_
_entity_poly.entity_id
_entity_poly.type
_entity_poly.pdbx_seq_one_letter_code
_entity_poly.pdbx_strand_id
1 'polypeptide(L)'
;MPVESGEPPFAQIKGTMDEILGPYAEQYGSMWASVTVRVSEFPHGAYQKIDRAYAHALEKNFEYSQRPQSQETRNMADLKQATDEMDVLRDFVRFSLGRAPSQAENDVLHDAVETVRANTRGEAAQ
;
A
#
# COMPACT_ATOMS: atom_id res chain seq x y z
N MET A 1 -8.77 21.89 -18.86
CA MET A 1 -8.87 23.34 -18.60
C MET A 1 -7.46 23.82 -18.30
N PRO A 2 -6.85 24.67 -19.14
CA PRO A 2 -5.56 25.29 -18.80
C PRO A 2 -5.77 26.27 -17.64
N VAL A 3 -4.92 26.18 -16.60
CA VAL A 3 -4.98 27.08 -15.44
C VAL A 3 -4.11 28.30 -15.71
N GLU A 4 -4.62 29.51 -15.48
CA GLU A 4 -3.97 30.79 -15.79
C GLU A 4 -2.75 31.13 -14.89
N SER A 5 -2.28 30.19 -14.06
CA SER A 5 -1.25 30.42 -13.04
C SER A 5 0.19 30.16 -13.53
N GLY A 6 0.38 29.62 -14.74
CA GLY A 6 1.71 29.16 -15.21
C GLY A 6 2.17 27.84 -14.56
N GLU A 7 1.32 27.24 -13.73
CA GLU A 7 1.52 25.93 -13.12
C GLU A 7 0.98 24.82 -14.04
N PRO A 8 1.57 23.60 -14.02
CA PRO A 8 1.05 22.48 -14.78
C PRO A 8 -0.43 22.21 -14.42
N PRO A 9 -1.28 21.84 -15.39
CA PRO A 9 -2.65 21.46 -15.08
C PRO A 9 -2.67 20.22 -14.16
N PHE A 10 -3.72 20.10 -13.34
CA PHE A 10 -3.91 18.96 -12.44
C PHE A 10 -4.77 17.87 -13.09
N ALA A 11 -4.33 16.61 -12.97
CA ALA A 11 -5.02 15.44 -13.48
C ALA A 11 -5.22 14.38 -12.38
N GLN A 12 -6.44 13.85 -12.30
CA GLN A 12 -6.75 12.65 -11.51
C GLN A 12 -6.88 11.47 -12.47
N ILE A 13 -6.00 10.49 -12.32
CA ILE A 13 -5.90 9.34 -13.24
C ILE A 13 -6.06 8.03 -12.48
N LYS A 14 -6.88 7.15 -13.05
CA LYS A 14 -7.22 5.86 -12.44
C LYS A 14 -7.25 4.76 -13.49
N GLY A 15 -6.38 3.78 -13.35
CA GLY A 15 -6.22 2.70 -14.32
C GLY A 15 -5.38 1.55 -13.76
N THR A 16 -5.13 0.54 -14.58
CA THR A 16 -4.16 -0.52 -14.29
C THR A 16 -2.74 0.02 -14.35
N MET A 17 -1.77 -0.74 -13.82
CA MET A 17 -0.36 -0.33 -13.87
C MET A 17 0.13 -0.10 -15.31
N ASP A 18 -0.34 -0.90 -16.27
CA ASP A 18 0.03 -0.77 -17.68
C ASP A 18 -0.51 0.53 -18.29
N GLU A 19 -1.78 0.84 -18.07
CA GLU A 19 -2.39 2.09 -18.54
C GLU A 19 -1.73 3.32 -17.92
N ILE A 20 -1.39 3.24 -16.62
CA ILE A 20 -0.76 4.32 -15.86
C ILE A 20 0.67 4.57 -16.32
N LEU A 21 1.44 3.53 -16.64
CA LEU A 21 2.83 3.69 -17.11
C LEU A 21 2.95 3.89 -18.62
N GLY A 22 1.92 3.56 -19.38
CA GLY A 22 1.86 3.74 -20.83
C GLY A 22 1.09 5.00 -21.23
N PRO A 23 -0.13 4.87 -21.77
CA PRO A 23 -0.85 5.98 -22.39
C PRO A 23 -1.09 7.17 -21.45
N TYR A 24 -1.32 6.93 -20.15
CA TYR A 24 -1.52 8.02 -19.20
C TYR A 24 -0.23 8.73 -18.81
N ALA A 25 0.92 8.03 -18.83
CA ALA A 25 2.21 8.69 -18.63
C ALA A 25 2.56 9.60 -19.81
N GLU A 26 2.28 9.17 -21.05
CA GLU A 26 2.48 9.99 -22.25
C GLU A 26 1.61 11.26 -22.24
N GLN A 27 0.36 11.12 -21.78
CA GLN A 27 -0.61 12.22 -21.80
C GLN A 27 -0.51 13.16 -20.60
N TYR A 28 -0.21 12.64 -19.41
CA TYR A 28 -0.27 13.36 -18.14
C TYR A 28 1.06 13.38 -17.36
N GLY A 29 2.13 12.77 -17.88
CA GLY A 29 3.41 12.63 -17.17
C GLY A 29 4.08 13.96 -16.81
N SER A 30 3.81 15.03 -17.55
CA SER A 30 4.31 16.39 -17.26
C SER A 30 3.35 17.24 -16.42
N MET A 31 2.21 16.69 -16.01
CA MET A 31 1.16 17.37 -15.24
C MET A 31 1.27 17.00 -13.76
N TRP A 32 0.64 17.80 -12.89
CA TRP A 32 0.44 17.36 -11.51
C TRP A 32 -0.58 16.23 -11.50
N ALA A 33 -0.17 15.04 -11.08
CA ALA A 33 -1.00 13.85 -11.18
C ALA A 33 -1.30 13.25 -9.80
N SER A 34 -2.58 13.04 -9.51
CA SER A 34 -3.02 12.09 -8.46
C SER A 34 -3.33 10.76 -9.14
N VAL A 35 -2.53 9.73 -8.82
CA VAL A 35 -2.48 8.45 -9.52
C VAL A 35 -3.14 7.38 -8.66
N THR A 36 -4.18 6.73 -9.17
CA THR A 36 -4.82 5.57 -8.53
C THR A 36 -4.63 4.32 -9.38
N VAL A 37 -3.78 3.40 -8.93
CA VAL A 37 -3.48 2.17 -9.67
C VAL A 37 -4.36 1.03 -9.17
N ARG A 38 -5.11 0.42 -10.07
CA ARG A 38 -5.84 -0.82 -9.81
C ARG A 38 -4.89 -2.00 -9.97
N VAL A 39 -4.77 -2.80 -8.91
CA VAL A 39 -3.83 -3.92 -8.86
C VAL A 39 -4.52 -5.18 -8.33
N SER A 40 -4.15 -6.36 -8.82
CA SER A 40 -4.58 -7.63 -8.20
C SER A 40 -3.69 -7.98 -7.00
N GLU A 41 -2.41 -7.62 -7.08
CA GLU A 41 -1.36 -7.79 -6.09
C GLU A 41 -0.42 -6.57 -6.14
N PHE A 42 0.23 -6.22 -5.02
CA PHE A 42 1.07 -5.02 -4.98
C PHE A 42 2.31 -5.20 -5.89
N PRO A 43 2.49 -4.39 -6.95
CA PRO A 43 3.57 -4.61 -7.89
C PRO A 43 4.92 -4.18 -7.29
N HIS A 44 5.93 -5.06 -7.37
CA HIS A 44 7.28 -4.70 -6.94
C HIS A 44 7.78 -3.43 -7.66
N GLY A 45 8.27 -2.48 -6.86
CA GLY A 45 8.79 -1.20 -7.34
C GLY A 45 7.74 -0.25 -7.92
N ALA A 46 6.45 -0.44 -7.62
CA ALA A 46 5.36 0.38 -8.16
C ALA A 46 5.59 1.89 -7.97
N TYR A 47 5.98 2.32 -6.77
CA TYR A 47 6.26 3.73 -6.48
C TYR A 47 7.37 4.30 -7.39
N GLN A 48 8.49 3.59 -7.51
CA GLN A 48 9.63 4.03 -8.32
C GLN A 48 9.28 4.10 -9.82
N LYS A 49 8.45 3.16 -10.30
CA LYS A 49 7.98 3.16 -11.69
C LYS A 49 7.10 4.39 -11.98
N ILE A 50 6.19 4.73 -11.05
CA ILE A 50 5.33 5.90 -11.17
C ILE A 50 6.16 7.19 -11.09
N ASP A 51 7.13 7.29 -10.19
CA ASP A 51 8.03 8.44 -10.08
C ASP A 51 8.86 8.68 -11.35
N ARG A 52 9.22 7.61 -12.05
CA ARG A 52 9.93 7.72 -13.34
C ARG A 52 9.02 8.19 -14.47
N ALA A 53 7.73 7.84 -14.41
CA ALA A 53 6.76 8.12 -15.46
C ALA A 53 6.07 9.49 -15.31
N TYR A 54 5.96 10.00 -14.07
CA TYR A 54 5.29 11.25 -13.76
C TYR A 54 6.25 12.20 -13.05
N ALA A 55 6.59 13.30 -13.71
CA ALA A 55 7.48 14.32 -13.15
C ALA A 55 6.91 14.98 -11.88
N HIS A 56 5.58 15.03 -11.76
CA HIS A 56 4.86 15.70 -10.68
C HIS A 56 3.75 14.83 -10.08
N ALA A 57 4.07 13.62 -9.64
CA ALA A 57 3.12 12.75 -8.93
C ALA A 57 2.87 13.25 -7.50
N LEU A 58 1.67 13.79 -7.23
CA LEU A 58 1.26 14.28 -5.91
C LEU A 58 0.89 13.16 -4.96
N GLU A 59 0.05 12.24 -5.44
CA GLU A 59 -0.51 11.15 -4.66
C GLU A 59 -0.46 9.86 -5.46
N LYS A 60 -0.19 8.75 -4.77
CA LYS A 60 -0.06 7.41 -5.37
C LYS A 60 -0.89 6.45 -4.53
N ASN A 61 -2.08 6.16 -5.00
CA ASN A 61 -3.05 5.29 -4.37
C ASN A 61 -3.09 3.93 -5.07
N PHE A 62 -3.33 2.86 -4.32
CA PHE A 62 -3.45 1.50 -4.85
C PHE A 62 -4.80 0.92 -4.47
N GLU A 63 -5.60 0.58 -5.47
CA GLU A 63 -6.89 -0.08 -5.29
C GLU A 63 -6.81 -1.55 -5.69
N TYR A 64 -7.11 -2.45 -4.75
CA TYR A 64 -7.10 -3.88 -5.04
C TYR A 64 -8.36 -4.30 -5.81
N SER A 65 -8.15 -4.94 -6.97
CA SER A 65 -9.19 -5.38 -7.91
C SER A 65 -10.01 -6.55 -7.35
N GLN A 66 -9.44 -7.32 -6.42
CA GLN A 66 -10.17 -8.30 -5.63
C GLN A 66 -10.86 -7.63 -4.44
N ARG A 67 -11.85 -6.79 -4.73
CA ARG A 67 -12.98 -6.60 -3.80
C ARG A 67 -14.07 -7.58 -4.21
N PRO A 68 -14.14 -8.81 -3.67
CA PRO A 68 -15.43 -9.47 -3.66
C PRO A 68 -16.41 -8.54 -2.94
N GLN A 69 -17.54 -8.25 -3.59
CA GLN A 69 -18.71 -7.65 -2.94
C GLN A 69 -19.15 -8.57 -1.81
N SER A 70 -18.55 -8.37 -0.64
CA SER A 70 -19.05 -8.83 0.64
C SER A 70 -18.71 -7.71 1.61
N GLN A 71 -19.53 -6.66 1.57
CA GLN A 71 -19.56 -5.55 2.50
C GLN A 71 -20.04 -5.97 3.91
N GLU A 72 -19.79 -7.21 4.32
CA GLU A 72 -20.02 -7.65 5.68
C GLU A 72 -18.68 -8.14 6.23
N THR A 73 -18.11 -7.35 7.14
CA THR A 73 -17.06 -7.76 8.08
C THR A 73 -15.69 -8.11 7.49
N ARG A 74 -14.98 -7.11 6.96
CA ARG A 74 -13.53 -7.06 7.17
C ARG A 74 -13.25 -5.92 8.13
N ASN A 75 -13.59 -6.14 9.40
CA ASN A 75 -13.01 -5.34 10.46
C ASN A 75 -11.49 -5.47 10.31
N MET A 76 -10.84 -4.33 10.07
CA MET A 76 -9.45 -4.11 10.49
C MET A 76 -9.34 -4.78 11.86
N ALA A 77 -8.47 -5.79 11.98
CA ALA A 77 -8.35 -6.71 13.11
C ALA A 77 -9.10 -6.22 14.35
N ASP A 78 -10.15 -6.93 14.77
CA ASP A 78 -10.94 -6.50 15.91
C ASP A 78 -10.01 -6.48 17.14
N LEU A 79 -9.46 -5.31 17.44
CA LEU A 79 -8.48 -5.08 18.50
C LEU A 79 -9.04 -5.46 19.88
N LYS A 80 -10.36 -5.72 19.97
CA LYS A 80 -11.03 -6.25 21.16
C LYS A 80 -10.97 -7.78 21.28
N GLN A 81 -10.64 -8.51 20.21
CA GLN A 81 -10.49 -9.98 20.21
C GLN A 81 -9.04 -10.45 20.13
N ALA A 82 -8.12 -9.62 19.63
CA ALA A 82 -6.70 -9.97 19.58
C ALA A 82 -6.16 -10.17 21.01
N THR A 83 -5.81 -11.42 21.33
CA THR A 83 -5.32 -11.81 22.66
C THR A 83 -3.80 -11.72 22.74
N ASP A 84 -3.11 -11.66 21.60
CA ASP A 84 -1.65 -11.61 21.48
C ASP A 84 -1.19 -10.70 20.31
N GLU A 85 -0.02 -10.06 20.44
CA GLU A 85 0.68 -9.32 19.39
C GLU A 85 0.86 -10.17 18.13
N MET A 86 1.11 -11.47 18.30
CA MET A 86 1.23 -12.42 17.19
C MET A 86 -0.09 -12.68 16.47
N ASP A 87 -1.25 -12.53 17.13
CA ASP A 87 -2.55 -12.61 16.44
C ASP A 87 -2.73 -11.39 15.53
N VAL A 88 -2.38 -10.19 16.03
CA VAL A 88 -2.46 -8.94 15.25
C VAL A 88 -1.60 -9.02 14.00
N LEU A 89 -0.37 -9.51 14.12
CA LEU A 89 0.54 -9.65 12.97
C LEU A 89 0.04 -10.68 11.95
N ARG A 90 -0.53 -11.80 12.41
CA ARG A 90 -1.12 -12.80 11.52
C ARG A 90 -2.37 -12.26 10.80
N ASP A 91 -3.21 -11.52 11.51
CA ASP A 91 -4.37 -10.85 10.93
C ASP A 91 -3.96 -9.75 9.95
N PHE A 92 -2.88 -9.03 10.22
CA PHE A 92 -2.31 -8.07 9.29
C PHE A 92 -1.83 -8.75 7.99
N VAL A 93 -1.16 -9.90 8.07
CA VAL A 93 -0.77 -10.66 6.87
C VAL A 93 -2.00 -11.16 6.13
N ARG A 94 -3.01 -11.66 6.85
CA ARG A 94 -4.28 -12.10 6.27
C ARG A 94 -5.03 -10.97 5.56
N PHE A 95 -5.05 -9.79 6.16
CA PHE A 95 -5.64 -8.59 5.60
C PHE A 95 -4.88 -8.12 4.36
N SER A 96 -3.55 -8.09 4.44
CA SER A 96 -2.67 -7.55 3.40
C SER A 96 -2.54 -8.47 2.19
N LEU A 97 -2.41 -9.78 2.41
CA LEU A 97 -2.16 -10.78 1.36
C LEU A 97 -3.41 -11.58 0.97
N GLY A 98 -4.51 -11.43 1.68
CA GLY A 98 -5.75 -12.19 1.42
C GLY A 98 -5.64 -13.69 1.71
N ARG A 99 -4.53 -14.16 2.29
CA ARG A 99 -4.27 -15.56 2.66
C ARG A 99 -3.65 -15.64 4.05
N ALA A 100 -3.71 -16.83 4.67
CA ALA A 100 -2.99 -17.07 5.91
C ALA A 100 -1.46 -16.94 5.71
N PRO A 101 -0.71 -16.46 6.72
CA PRO A 101 0.75 -16.47 6.70
C PRO A 101 1.26 -17.92 6.60
N SER A 102 2.31 -18.09 5.82
CA SER A 102 3.09 -19.34 5.75
C SER A 102 3.96 -19.50 7.00
N GLN A 103 4.51 -20.70 7.21
CA GLN A 103 5.40 -20.96 8.36
C GLN A 103 6.63 -20.03 8.35
N ALA A 104 7.26 -19.85 7.18
CA ALA A 104 8.41 -18.96 7.05
C ALA A 104 8.06 -17.49 7.35
N GLU A 105 6.87 -17.02 6.97
CA GLU A 105 6.40 -15.67 7.32
C GLU A 105 6.12 -15.55 8.82
N ASN A 106 5.56 -16.58 9.47
CA ASN A 106 5.38 -16.59 10.92
C ASN A 106 6.72 -16.52 11.68
N ASP A 107 7.75 -17.24 11.21
CA ASP A 107 9.06 -17.24 11.84
C ASP A 107 9.71 -15.84 11.77
N VAL A 108 9.57 -15.14 10.65
CA VAL A 108 10.05 -13.75 10.48
C VAL A 108 9.29 -12.78 11.38
N LEU A 109 7.96 -12.92 11.48
CA LEU A 109 7.16 -12.08 12.38
C LEU A 109 7.56 -12.28 13.84
N HIS A 110 7.81 -13.52 14.24
CA HIS A 110 8.24 -13.86 15.58
C HIS A 110 9.61 -13.24 15.91
N ASP A 111 10.59 -13.36 15.00
CA ASP A 111 11.92 -12.77 15.18
C ASP A 111 11.87 -11.23 15.31
N ALA A 112 11.01 -10.59 14.51
CA ALA A 112 10.79 -9.15 14.58
C ALA A 112 10.19 -8.73 15.95
N VAL A 113 9.21 -9.47 16.46
CA VAL A 113 8.60 -9.20 17.77
C VAL A 113 9.62 -9.37 18.90
N GLU A 114 10.40 -10.45 18.87
CA GLU A 114 11.41 -10.69 19.91
C GLU A 114 12.52 -9.64 19.89
N THR A 115 12.93 -9.17 18.70
CA THR A 115 13.89 -8.06 18.57
C THR A 115 13.35 -6.77 19.21
N VAL A 116 12.08 -6.42 18.95
CA VAL A 116 11.46 -5.22 19.56
C VAL A 116 11.35 -5.39 21.07
N ARG A 117 10.92 -6.56 21.56
CA ARG A 117 10.83 -6.85 23.00
C ARG A 117 12.19 -6.74 23.71
N ALA A 118 13.25 -7.19 23.06
CA ALA A 118 14.61 -7.08 23.61
C ALA A 118 15.05 -5.61 23.72
N ASN A 119 14.76 -4.79 22.72
CA ASN A 119 15.09 -3.36 22.72
C ASN A 119 14.30 -2.58 23.77
N THR A 120 12.98 -2.78 23.86
CA THR A 120 12.13 -2.11 24.86
C THR A 120 12.53 -2.47 26.29
N ARG A 121 13.00 -3.70 26.53
CA ARG A 121 13.52 -4.12 27.85
C ARG A 121 14.88 -3.51 28.17
N GLY A 122 15.71 -3.23 27.17
CA GLY A 122 16.99 -2.53 27.31
C GLY A 122 16.85 -1.01 27.54
N GLU A 123 15.77 -0.40 27.04
CA GLU A 123 15.45 1.01 27.25
C GLU A 123 14.84 1.27 28.64
N ALA A 124 14.11 0.32 29.22
CA ALA A 124 13.55 0.46 30.58
C ALA A 124 14.57 0.27 31.72
N ALA A 125 15.82 -0.13 31.39
CA ALA A 125 16.89 -0.38 32.35
C ALA A 125 17.99 0.72 32.34
N GLN A 126 17.74 1.85 31.67
CA GLN A 126 18.64 3.02 31.59
C GLN A 126 18.02 4.25 32.27
#